data_AF-A0A968XZR7-F1
#
_entry.id   AF-A0A968XZR7-F1
#
_cell.length_a   1.000
_cell.length_b   1.000
_cell.length_c   1.000
_cell.angle_alpha   90.00
_cell.angle_beta   90.00
_cell.angle_gamma   90.00
#
_symmetry.space_group_name_H-M   'P 1'
#
loop_
_entity.id
_entity.type
_entity.pdbx_description
1 polymer ?
#
loop_
_entity_poly.entity_id
_entity_poly.type
_entity_poly.pdbx_seq_one_letter_code
_entity_poly.pdbx_strand_id
1 'polypeptide(L)'
;MYAIKRELKLNNKETSLMRGQAGFRRWVYNFGLEMVIASWGFEGINLSDAKRIDTIKQVFTQAVMKQPEYAWNEKVSIHSLIESD
;
A
#
# COMPACT_ATOMS: atom_id res chain seq x y z
N MET A 1 -14.04 -23.05 14.49
CA MET A 1 -13.32 -22.64 13.26
C MET A 1 -11.92 -23.22 13.36
N TYR A 2 -11.66 -24.40 12.78
CA TYR A 2 -10.34 -25.03 12.82
C TYR A 2 -9.43 -24.30 11.82
N ALA A 3 -8.59 -23.40 12.32
CA ALA A 3 -7.52 -22.83 11.51
C ALA A 3 -6.44 -23.90 11.33
N ILE A 4 -6.50 -24.65 10.23
CA ILE A 4 -5.37 -25.45 9.77
C ILE A 4 -4.25 -24.46 9.50
N LYS A 5 -3.24 -24.44 10.37
CA LYS A 5 -2.04 -23.63 10.21
C LYS A 5 -1.25 -24.18 9.01
N ARG A 6 -1.64 -23.77 7.80
CA ARG A 6 -0.88 -24.07 6.58
C ARG A 6 0.29 -23.09 6.55
N GLU A 7 1.44 -23.52 7.05
CA GLU A 7 2.68 -22.80 6.84
C GLU A 7 3.08 -22.98 5.37
N LEU A 8 3.04 -21.91 4.58
CA LEU A 8 3.61 -21.94 3.24
C LEU A 8 5.12 -22.14 3.37
N LYS A 9 5.63 -23.27 2.89
CA LYS A 9 7.07 -23.53 2.82
C LYS A 9 7.64 -22.76 1.64
N LEU A 10 8.04 -21.52 1.90
CA LEU A 10 8.63 -20.63 0.92
C LEU A 10 10.15 -20.85 0.83
N ASN A 11 10.71 -20.65 -0.35
CA ASN A 11 12.16 -20.54 -0.50
C ASN A 11 12.65 -19.15 -0.02
N ASN A 12 13.98 -18.95 0.05
CA ASN A 12 14.56 -17.70 0.55
C ASN A 12 14.18 -16.47 -0.30
N LYS A 13 13.97 -16.64 -1.61
CA LYS A 13 13.57 -15.56 -2.53
C LYS A 13 12.13 -15.15 -2.29
N GLU A 14 11.22 -16.12 -2.25
CA GLU A 14 9.79 -15.91 -1.99
C GLU A 14 9.54 -15.34 -0.59
N THR A 15 10.31 -15.79 0.41
CA THR A 15 10.23 -15.24 1.78
C THR A 15 10.62 -13.77 1.82
N SER A 16 11.71 -13.41 1.12
CA SER A 16 12.15 -12.01 1.01
C SER A 16 11.11 -11.16 0.27
N LEU A 17 10.53 -11.72 -0.79
CA LEU A 17 9.48 -11.06 -1.57
C LEU A 17 8.22 -10.81 -0.74
N MET A 18 7.69 -11.83 -0.07
CA MET A 18 6.52 -11.73 0.80
C MET A 18 6.75 -10.74 1.96
N ARG A 19 7.97 -10.68 2.50
CA ARG A 19 8.36 -9.65 3.50
C ARG A 19 8.37 -8.25 2.90
N GLY A 20 8.87 -8.09 1.67
CA GLY A 20 8.81 -6.83 0.93
C GLY A 20 7.38 -6.37 0.69
N GLN A 21 6.50 -7.26 0.25
CA GLN A 21 5.07 -6.99 0.05
C GLN A 21 4.36 -6.64 1.36
N ALA A 22 4.66 -7.34 2.46
CA ALA A 22 4.11 -7.03 3.78
C ALA A 22 4.58 -5.65 4.28
N GLY A 23 5.85 -5.31 4.06
CA GLY A 23 6.40 -3.98 4.35
C GLY A 23 5.73 -2.88 3.54
N PHE A 24 5.55 -3.11 2.23
CA PHE A 24 4.86 -2.19 1.33
C PHE A 24 3.42 -1.95 1.75
N ARG A 25 2.65 -3.02 2.02
CA ARG A 25 1.26 -2.90 2.49
C ARG A 25 1.15 -2.10 3.80
N ARG A 26 2.08 -2.32 4.74
CA ARG A 26 2.11 -1.57 6.00
C ARG A 26 2.45 -0.09 5.78
N TRP A 27 3.38 0.21 4.89
CA TRP A 27 3.73 1.58 4.54
C TRP A 27 2.56 2.32 3.89
N VAL A 28 1.89 1.72 2.89
CA VAL A 28 0.71 2.31 2.23
C VAL A 28 -0.41 2.59 3.23
N TYR A 29 -0.65 1.66 4.17
CA TYR A 29 -1.65 1.86 5.21
C TYR A 29 -1.33 3.06 6.11
N ASN A 30 -0.09 3.15 6.61
CA ASN A 30 0.33 4.26 7.46
C ASN A 30 0.28 5.60 6.72
N PHE A 31 0.78 5.64 5.48
CA PHE A 31 0.72 6.82 4.64
C PHE A 31 -0.71 7.31 4.40
N GLY A 32 -1.62 6.40 4.04
CA GLY A 32 -3.03 6.73 3.85
C GLY A 32 -3.69 7.23 5.13
N LEU A 33 -3.38 6.61 6.28
CA LEU A 33 -3.90 7.00 7.59
C LEU A 33 -3.45 8.43 7.97
N GLU A 34 -2.16 8.74 7.80
CA GLU A 34 -1.61 10.07 8.07
C GLU A 34 -2.28 11.14 7.19
N MET A 35 -2.49 10.86 5.90
CA MET A 35 -3.17 11.79 4.99
C MET A 35 -4.65 11.99 5.33
N VAL A 36 -5.36 10.95 5.73
CA VAL A 36 -6.76 11.07 6.18
C VAL A 36 -6.84 11.94 7.44
N ILE A 37 -5.99 11.70 8.43
CA ILE A 37 -5.95 12.50 9.66
C ILE A 37 -5.64 13.96 9.34
N ALA A 38 -4.63 14.22 8.51
CA ALA A 38 -4.28 15.58 8.08
C ALA A 38 -5.46 16.26 7.35
N SER A 39 -6.23 15.50 6.56
CA SER A 39 -7.37 16.04 5.81
C SER A 39 -8.51 16.54 6.71
N TRP A 40 -8.64 16.03 7.94
CA TRP A 40 -9.67 16.48 8.88
C TRP A 40 -9.39 17.91 9.40
N GLY A 41 -8.15 18.38 9.31
CA GLY A 41 -7.76 19.74 9.70
C GLY A 41 -8.02 20.81 8.64
N PHE A 42 -8.47 20.45 7.43
CA PHE A 42 -8.73 21.43 6.38
C PHE A 42 -10.11 22.10 6.57
N GLU A 43 -10.11 23.38 6.89
CA GLU A 43 -11.33 24.19 6.99
C GLU A 43 -12.02 24.35 5.62
N GLY A 44 -13.35 24.24 5.59
CA GLY A 44 -14.16 24.40 4.39
C GLY A 44 -14.30 23.15 3.51
N ILE A 45 -13.64 22.04 3.85
CA ILE A 45 -13.71 20.78 3.09
C ILE A 45 -14.70 19.80 3.73
N ASN A 46 -15.98 19.89 3.34
CA ASN A 46 -17.02 18.90 3.67
C ASN A 46 -17.05 17.77 2.62
N LEU A 47 -15.98 16.98 2.60
CA LEU A 47 -15.87 15.76 1.77
C LEU A 47 -16.13 14.52 2.64
N SER A 48 -16.91 13.57 2.12
CA SER A 48 -17.08 12.26 2.76
C SER A 48 -15.78 11.47 2.76
N ASP A 49 -15.59 10.60 3.74
CA ASP A 49 -14.35 9.82 3.90
C ASP A 49 -14.02 8.98 2.66
N ALA A 50 -15.04 8.44 1.97
CA ALA A 50 -14.84 7.73 0.71
C ALA A 50 -14.16 8.60 -0.36
N LYS A 51 -14.59 9.86 -0.51
CA LYS A 51 -14.00 10.78 -1.50
C LYS A 51 -12.59 11.24 -1.08
N ARG A 52 -12.34 11.40 0.22
CA ARG A 52 -10.99 11.68 0.77
C ARG A 52 -10.02 10.54 0.46
N ILE A 53 -10.47 9.31 0.65
CA ILE A 53 -9.66 8.12 0.36
C ILE A 53 -9.36 8.04 -1.15
N ASP A 54 -10.33 8.32 -2.02
CA ASP A 54 -10.12 8.26 -3.46
C ASP A 54 -9.16 9.35 -3.97
N THR A 55 -9.22 10.57 -3.44
CA THR A 55 -8.22 11.61 -3.74
C THR A 55 -6.84 11.24 -3.21
N ILE A 56 -6.74 10.65 -2.01
CA ILE A 56 -5.45 10.17 -1.47
C ILE A 56 -4.86 9.07 -2.36
N LYS A 57 -5.67 8.12 -2.83
CA LYS A 57 -5.21 7.09 -3.81
C LYS A 57 -4.69 7.73 -5.09
N GLN A 58 -5.35 8.78 -5.58
CA GLN A 58 -4.92 9.49 -6.78
C GLN A 58 -3.58 10.20 -6.56
N VAL A 59 -3.42 10.93 -5.45
CA VAL A 59 -2.15 11.60 -5.10
C VAL A 59 -1.03 10.58 -4.93
N PHE A 60 -1.33 9.46 -4.27
CA PHE A 60 -0.39 8.38 -4.07
C PHE A 60 0.15 7.82 -5.40
N THR A 61 -0.74 7.45 -6.32
CA THR A 61 -0.37 6.84 -7.61
C THR A 61 0.26 7.83 -8.59
N GLN A 62 -0.22 9.08 -8.63
CA GLN A 62 0.21 10.06 -9.64
C GLN A 62 1.43 10.87 -9.23
N ALA A 63 1.61 11.15 -7.93
CA ALA A 63 2.68 12.01 -7.44
C ALA A 63 3.70 11.22 -6.61
N VAL A 64 3.25 10.53 -5.55
CA VAL A 64 4.16 9.90 -4.57
C VAL A 64 4.95 8.77 -5.21
N MET A 65 4.28 7.84 -5.92
CA MET A 65 4.95 6.72 -6.57
C MET A 65 5.92 7.14 -7.68
N LYS A 66 5.83 8.36 -8.21
CA LYS A 66 6.71 8.86 -9.28
C LYS A 66 7.96 9.56 -8.75
N GLN A 67 8.04 9.85 -7.45
CA GLN A 67 9.23 10.46 -6.89
C GLN A 67 10.39 9.45 -6.85
N PRO A 68 11.63 9.89 -7.12
CA PRO A 68 12.79 9.01 -7.19
C PRO A 68 13.06 8.27 -5.87
N GLU A 69 12.64 8.83 -4.74
CA GLU A 69 12.72 8.23 -3.41
C GLU A 69 11.87 6.96 -3.26
N TYR A 70 10.80 6.84 -4.05
CA TYR A 70 9.87 5.70 -4.04
C TYR A 70 10.05 4.78 -5.25
N ALA A 71 11.15 4.90 -6.00
CA ALA A 71 11.46 4.04 -7.14
C ALA A 71 11.56 2.54 -6.76
N TRP A 72 11.75 2.21 -5.49
CA TRP A 72 11.70 0.84 -4.98
C TRP A 72 10.29 0.22 -5.03
N ASN A 73 9.23 1.02 -5.09
CA ASN A 73 7.84 0.54 -5.19
C ASN A 73 7.54 -0.12 -6.55
N GLU A 74 8.14 0.37 -7.66
CA GLU A 74 7.98 -0.25 -8.99
C GLU A 74 8.48 -1.69 -9.02
N LYS A 75 9.60 -1.98 -8.34
CA LYS A 75 10.15 -3.34 -8.25
C LYS A 75 9.24 -4.32 -7.50
N VAL A 76 8.42 -3.81 -6.58
CA VAL A 76 7.51 -4.63 -5.75
C VAL A 76 6.15 -4.79 -6.44
N SER A 77 5.64 -3.75 -7.11
CA SER A 77 4.33 -3.79 -7.79
C SER A 77 4.32 -4.63 -9.08
N ILE A 78 5.42 -4.68 -9.81
CA ILE A 78 5.52 -5.44 -11.07
C ILE A 78 5.43 -6.95 -10.82
N HIS A 79 5.93 -7.45 -9.70
CA HIS A 79 5.88 -8.90 -9.41
C HIS A 79 4.53 -9.35 -8.85
N SER A 80 3.85 -8.52 -8.05
CA SER A 80 2.55 -8.85 -7.47
C SER A 80 1.40 -8.91 -8.48
N LEU A 81 1.57 -8.33 -9.67
CA LEU A 81 0.56 -8.34 -10.75
C LEU A 81 0.74 -9.51 -11.73
N ILE A 82 1.92 -10.14 -11.78
CA ILE A 82 2.21 -11.28 -12.66
C ILE A 82 1.79 -12.62 -12.02
N GLU A 83 1.65 -12.68 -10.70
CA GLU A 83 1.20 -13.87 -9.96
C GLU A 83 -0.32 -13.93 -9.72
N SER A 84 -1.08 -12.97 -10.25
CA SER A 84 -2.55 -12.90 -10.09
C SER A 84 -3.37 -13.31 -11.32
N ASP A 85 -2.73 -13.83 -12.37
CA ASP A 85 -3.37 -14.44 -13.55
C ASP A 85 -3.26 -15.97 -13.54
#